data_AF-A0A8H4QL41-F1
#
_entry.id   AF-A0A8H4QL41-F1
#
_cell.length_a   1.000
_cell.length_b   1.000
_cell.length_c   1.000
_cell.angle_alpha   90.00
_cell.angle_beta   90.00
_cell.angle_gamma   90.00
#
_symmetry.space_group_name_H-M   'P 1'
#
loop_
_entity.id
_entity.type
_entity.pdbx_description
1 polymer ?
#
loop_
_entity_poly.entity_id
_entity_poly.type
_entity_poly.pdbx_seq_one_letter_code
_entity_poly.pdbx_strand_id
1 'polypeptide(L)'
;MSASQDEQVAVDDSFELYDLRVEVICPPGERILCGAKPGDYFTLQREMLYLPAGQGISIYSLAAVLPLLAAKQRPGIHPNDWMTTDAEVACPDPHCKSKLRIMRTGLRKFSRGDVTFVPLQPLTVG
;
A
#
# COMPACT_ATOMS: atom_id res chain seq x y z
N MET A 1 -49.30 1.42 24.96
CA MET A 1 -48.15 0.60 25.35
C MET A 1 -47.06 0.88 24.35
N SER A 2 -45.91 1.38 24.81
CA SER A 2 -44.86 1.96 23.97
C SER A 2 -44.12 0.89 23.19
N ALA A 3 -43.96 1.11 21.88
CA ALA A 3 -42.99 0.39 21.08
C ALA A 3 -41.59 0.76 21.60
N SER A 4 -40.91 -0.19 22.23
CA SER A 4 -39.49 -0.10 22.52
C SER A 4 -38.75 -0.10 21.19
N GLN A 5 -38.22 1.05 20.82
CA GLN A 5 -37.33 1.21 19.67
C GLN A 5 -36.03 0.50 20.02
N ASP A 6 -35.69 -0.54 19.27
CA ASP A 6 -34.36 -1.16 19.29
C ASP A 6 -33.34 -0.09 18.89
N GLU A 7 -32.56 0.38 19.85
CA GLU A 7 -31.45 1.29 19.62
C GLU A 7 -30.30 0.46 19.01
N GLN A 8 -30.32 0.31 17.68
CA GLN A 8 -29.17 -0.24 16.95
C GLN A 8 -28.00 0.71 17.13
N VAL A 9 -27.05 0.34 18.00
CA VAL A 9 -25.73 0.96 18.05
C VAL A 9 -25.12 0.83 16.67
N ALA A 10 -24.96 1.95 15.96
CA ALA A 10 -24.27 1.97 14.68
C ALA A 10 -22.84 1.45 14.90
N VAL A 11 -22.54 0.27 14.35
CA VAL A 11 -21.20 -0.32 14.42
C VAL A 11 -20.27 0.59 13.62
N ASP A 12 -19.21 1.09 14.23
CA ASP A 12 -18.15 1.78 13.50
C ASP A 12 -17.52 0.80 12.52
N ASP A 13 -17.83 0.99 11.23
CA ASP A 13 -17.39 0.13 10.14
C ASP A 13 -16.12 0.66 9.45
N SER A 14 -15.47 1.64 10.09
CA SER A 14 -14.33 2.32 9.50
C SER A 14 -13.01 1.59 9.69
N PHE A 15 -12.10 1.78 8.74
CA PHE A 15 -10.73 1.30 8.81
C PHE A 15 -9.79 2.28 8.12
N GLU A 16 -8.50 2.12 8.35
CA GLU A 16 -7.48 3.03 7.84
C GLU A 16 -6.45 2.30 6.96
N LEU A 17 -6.02 2.98 5.90
CA LEU A 17 -4.90 2.58 5.06
C LEU A 17 -3.96 3.75 4.85
N TYR A 18 -2.67 3.45 4.76
CA TYR A 18 -1.70 4.40 4.24
C TYR A 18 -1.79 4.47 2.72
N ASP A 19 -1.68 5.69 2.19
CA ASP A 19 -1.17 5.89 0.85
C ASP A 19 0.33 5.61 0.82
N LEU A 20 0.80 5.09 -0.31
CA LEU A 20 2.21 4.79 -0.50
C LEU A 20 2.81 5.70 -1.56
N ARG A 21 4.07 6.06 -1.34
CA ARG A 21 4.96 6.56 -2.37
C ARG A 21 6.08 5.55 -2.55
N VAL A 22 6.30 5.12 -3.79
CA VAL A 22 7.35 4.17 -4.11
C VAL A 22 8.36 4.87 -5.01
N GLU A 23 9.57 5.05 -4.51
CA GLU A 23 10.64 5.77 -5.19
C GLU A 23 11.71 4.81 -5.73
N VAL A 24 12.23 5.09 -6.91
CA VAL A 24 13.38 4.40 -7.46
C VAL A 24 14.65 4.91 -6.78
N ILE A 25 15.45 3.99 -6.28
CA ILE A 25 16.82 4.23 -5.82
C ILE A 25 17.76 3.77 -6.93
N CYS A 26 18.52 4.71 -7.48
CA CYS A 26 19.62 4.46 -8.40
C CYS A 26 20.94 4.77 -7.67
N PRO A 27 21.77 3.77 -7.32
CA PRO A 27 23.03 4.03 -6.67
C PRO A 27 23.96 4.89 -7.55
N PRO A 28 24.68 5.88 -6.98
CA PRO A 28 25.58 6.74 -7.74
C PRO A 28 26.66 5.93 -8.46
N GLY A 29 26.91 6.25 -9.74
CA GLY A 29 27.94 5.61 -10.55
C GLY A 29 27.57 4.23 -11.11
N GLU A 30 26.42 3.66 -10.73
CA GLU A 30 25.97 2.36 -11.23
C GLU A 30 25.20 2.48 -12.56
N ARG A 31 25.39 1.49 -13.44
CA ARG A 31 24.60 1.40 -14.67
C ARG A 31 23.23 0.77 -14.35
N ILE A 32 22.16 1.50 -14.63
CA ILE A 32 20.79 1.01 -14.46
C ILE A 32 20.29 0.38 -15.77
N LEU A 33 19.89 -0.89 -15.71
CA LEU A 33 19.51 -1.70 -16.89
C LEU A 33 17.99 -1.74 -17.12
N CYS A 34 17.20 -1.54 -16.06
CA CYS A 34 15.73 -1.57 -16.12
C CYS A 34 15.10 -0.29 -16.70
N GLY A 35 15.92 0.68 -17.14
CA GLY A 35 15.47 1.97 -17.68
C GLY A 35 15.03 3.00 -16.63
N ALA A 36 15.06 2.64 -15.35
CA ALA A 36 14.70 3.54 -14.26
C ALA A 36 15.74 4.67 -14.09
N LYS A 37 15.27 5.84 -13.65
CA LYS A 37 16.08 7.05 -13.48
C LYS A 37 15.99 7.56 -12.04
N PRO A 38 17.04 8.26 -11.55
CA PRO A 38 16.96 8.95 -10.28
C PRO A 38 15.76 9.90 -10.25
N GLY A 39 14.94 9.81 -9.19
CA GLY A 39 13.74 10.61 -9.02
C GLY A 39 12.47 10.01 -9.61
N ASP A 40 12.53 8.90 -10.36
CA ASP A 40 11.33 8.19 -10.78
C ASP A 40 10.55 7.68 -9.56
N TYR A 41 9.23 7.83 -9.58
CA TYR A 41 8.36 7.31 -8.52
C TYR A 41 6.95 6.99 -9.02
N PHE A 42 6.19 6.24 -8.23
CA PHE A 42 4.73 6.20 -8.35
C PHE A 42 4.09 6.38 -6.98
N THR A 43 2.83 6.78 -6.97
CA THR A 43 2.03 6.81 -5.74
C THR A 43 0.90 5.81 -5.83
N LEU A 44 0.63 5.09 -4.74
CA LEU A 44 -0.56 4.29 -4.55
C LEU A 44 -1.48 5.04 -3.60
N GLN A 45 -2.55 5.59 -4.15
CA GLN A 45 -3.55 6.34 -3.38
C GLN A 45 -4.82 5.48 -3.32
N ARG A 46 -5.21 5.06 -2.11
CA ARG A 46 -6.22 4.00 -1.95
C ARG A 46 -5.78 2.75 -2.75
N GLU A 47 -6.58 2.28 -3.70
CA GLU A 47 -6.31 1.16 -4.61
C GLU A 47 -5.69 1.57 -5.96
N MET A 48 -5.49 2.88 -6.20
CA MET A 48 -5.13 3.43 -7.50
C MET A 48 -3.66 3.82 -7.58
N LEU A 49 -2.96 3.28 -8.58
CA LEU A 49 -1.56 3.62 -8.89
C LEU A 49 -1.50 4.80 -9.85
N TYR A 50 -0.68 5.81 -9.52
CA TYR A 50 -0.45 7.00 -10.34
C TYR A 50 1.03 7.19 -10.64
N LEU A 51 1.32 7.54 -11.89
CA LEU A 51 2.65 7.94 -12.37
C LEU A 51 2.66 9.44 -12.69
N PRO A 52 3.79 10.12 -12.51
CA PRO A 52 3.99 11.45 -13.08
C PRO A 52 3.82 11.47 -14.59
N ALA A 53 3.37 12.60 -15.14
CA ALA A 53 3.17 12.75 -16.58
C ALA A 53 4.47 12.45 -17.35
N GLY A 54 4.37 11.57 -18.35
CA GLY A 54 5.51 11.17 -19.20
C GLY A 54 6.51 10.23 -18.54
N GLN A 55 6.29 9.80 -17.29
CA GLN A 55 7.15 8.83 -16.61
C GLN A 55 6.67 7.41 -16.87
N GLY A 56 7.59 6.54 -17.28
CA GLY A 56 7.37 5.09 -17.27
C GLY A 56 7.94 4.46 -16.00
N ILE A 57 7.47 3.28 -15.66
CA ILE A 57 8.17 2.38 -14.75
C ILE A 57 8.31 1.02 -15.43
N SER A 58 9.44 0.35 -15.23
CA SER A 58 9.62 -1.02 -15.72
C SER A 58 8.52 -1.91 -15.15
N ILE A 59 7.78 -2.59 -16.02
CA ILE A 59 6.75 -3.56 -15.61
C ILE A 59 7.35 -4.70 -14.78
N TYR A 60 8.62 -5.06 -15.03
CA TYR A 60 9.33 -6.06 -14.24
C TYR A 60 9.64 -5.54 -12.82
N SER A 61 10.12 -4.30 -12.70
CA SER A 61 10.34 -3.68 -11.38
C SER A 61 9.02 -3.52 -10.63
N LEU A 62 7.93 -3.15 -11.33
CA LEU A 62 6.60 -3.08 -10.73
C LEU A 62 6.15 -4.46 -10.23
N ALA A 63 6.33 -5.52 -11.02
CA ALA A 63 5.97 -6.88 -10.62
C ALA A 63 6.73 -7.35 -9.36
N ALA A 64 7.97 -6.89 -9.14
CA ALA A 64 8.74 -7.22 -7.94
C ALA A 64 8.17 -6.55 -6.67
N VAL A 65 7.70 -5.31 -6.75
CA VAL A 65 7.18 -4.56 -5.59
C VAL A 65 5.69 -4.78 -5.33
N LEU A 66 4.91 -5.04 -6.38
CA LEU A 66 3.45 -5.11 -6.36
C LEU A 66 2.89 -6.05 -5.27
N PRO A 67 3.44 -7.27 -5.04
CA PRO A 67 2.93 -8.18 -4.02
C PRO A 67 3.00 -7.63 -2.59
N LEU A 68 3.87 -6.64 -2.34
CA LEU A 68 4.10 -6.12 -0.99
C LEU A 68 3.22 -4.91 -0.66
N LEU A 69 2.66 -4.24 -1.67
CA LEU A 69 2.02 -2.94 -1.49
C LEU A 69 0.79 -3.00 -0.56
N ALA A 70 -0.10 -3.98 -0.78
CA ALA A 70 -1.33 -4.10 0.01
C ALA A 70 -1.03 -4.33 1.50
N ALA A 71 0.00 -5.11 1.82
CA ALA A 71 0.47 -5.29 3.19
C ALA A 71 1.02 -3.98 3.74
N LYS A 72 1.88 -3.29 2.97
CA LYS A 72 2.50 -2.02 3.37
C LYS A 72 1.51 -0.89 3.64
N GLN A 73 0.31 -0.92 3.06
CA GLN A 73 -0.77 0.02 3.39
C GLN A 73 -1.36 -0.19 4.78
N ARG A 74 -1.25 -1.38 5.38
CA ARG A 74 -1.90 -1.70 6.66
C ARG A 74 -1.14 -1.08 7.85
N PRO A 75 -1.81 -0.37 8.77
CA PRO A 75 -1.15 0.19 9.95
C PRO A 75 -0.76 -0.87 10.99
N GLY A 76 -1.53 -1.96 11.12
CA GLY A 76 -1.37 -2.98 12.17
C GLY A 76 -0.54 -4.20 11.78
N ILE A 77 0.62 -4.02 11.13
CA ILE A 77 1.58 -5.13 10.93
C ILE A 77 2.39 -5.30 12.22
N HIS A 78 2.66 -6.55 12.61
CA HIS A 78 3.38 -6.85 13.85
C HIS A 78 4.80 -6.22 13.84
N PRO A 79 5.27 -5.59 14.94
CA PRO A 79 6.55 -4.87 14.95
C PRO A 79 7.78 -5.77 14.69
N ASN A 80 7.70 -7.05 15.02
CA ASN A 80 8.78 -8.03 14.75
C ASN A 80 8.70 -8.68 13.36
N ASP A 81 7.69 -8.34 12.54
CA ASP A 81 7.64 -8.78 11.15
C ASP A 81 8.48 -7.83 10.30
N TRP A 82 9.36 -8.38 9.46
CA TRP A 82 10.17 -7.60 8.50
C TRP A 82 9.31 -6.75 7.58
N MET A 83 8.05 -7.16 7.34
CA MET A 83 7.07 -6.38 6.58
C MET A 83 6.76 -5.02 7.23
N THR A 84 7.04 -4.82 8.51
CA THR A 84 6.91 -3.52 9.19
C THR A 84 8.09 -2.60 8.91
N THR A 85 9.31 -3.12 8.88
CA THR A 85 10.56 -2.33 8.86
C THR A 85 11.17 -2.18 7.46
N ASP A 86 11.20 -3.26 6.68
CA ASP A 86 12.03 -3.33 5.48
C ASP A 86 11.30 -2.69 4.30
N ALA A 87 11.82 -1.58 3.80
CA ALA A 87 11.13 -0.75 2.82
C ALA A 87 11.67 -0.88 1.38
N GLU A 88 12.80 -1.56 1.18
CA GLU A 88 13.50 -1.61 -0.10
C GLU A 88 13.29 -2.96 -0.81
N VAL A 89 12.90 -2.90 -2.07
CA VAL A 89 12.74 -4.07 -2.95
C VAL A 89 13.74 -3.97 -4.08
N ALA A 90 14.53 -5.02 -4.29
CA ALA A 90 15.52 -5.05 -5.36
C ALA A 90 14.86 -5.11 -6.74
N CYS A 91 15.54 -4.59 -7.75
CA CYS A 91 15.19 -4.87 -9.15
C CYS A 91 15.23 -6.40 -9.38
N PRO A 92 14.28 -6.97 -10.15
CA PRO A 92 14.28 -8.41 -10.41
C PRO A 92 15.43 -8.88 -11.31
N ASP A 93 16.08 -7.96 -12.05
CA ASP A 93 17.34 -8.27 -12.73
C ASP A 93 18.49 -8.20 -11.71
N PRO A 94 19.18 -9.32 -11.40
CA PRO A 94 20.24 -9.35 -10.40
C PRO A 94 21.45 -8.47 -10.72
N HIS A 95 21.63 -8.09 -11.99
CA HIS A 95 22.70 -7.20 -12.43
C HIS A 95 22.31 -5.73 -12.38
N CYS A 96 21.01 -5.42 -12.26
CA CYS A 96 20.56 -4.06 -12.10
C CYS A 96 20.58 -3.66 -10.62
N LYS A 97 21.43 -2.68 -10.26
CA LYS A 97 21.59 -2.23 -8.87
C LYS A 97 20.48 -1.32 -8.35
N SER A 98 19.46 -1.05 -9.17
CA SER A 98 18.32 -0.23 -8.72
C SER A 98 17.48 -0.95 -7.68
N LYS A 99 16.81 -0.16 -6.84
CA LYS A 99 15.81 -0.64 -5.87
C LYS A 99 14.57 0.24 -5.92
N LEU A 100 13.51 -0.22 -5.29
CA LEU A 100 12.28 0.53 -5.04
C LEU A 100 12.10 0.68 -3.53
N ARG A 101 11.99 1.92 -3.03
CA ARG A 101 11.71 2.21 -1.62
C ARG A 101 10.25 2.56 -1.43
N ILE A 102 9.56 1.79 -0.61
CA ILE A 102 8.17 2.01 -0.22
C ILE A 102 8.12 2.93 1.00
N MET A 103 7.38 4.02 0.90
CA MET A 103 7.16 4.96 1.98
C MET A 103 5.67 5.09 2.26
N ARG A 104 5.29 4.93 3.52
CA ARG A 104 3.95 5.30 4.00
C ARG A 104 3.86 6.82 4.05
N THR A 105 2.76 7.36 3.56
CA THR A 105 2.53 8.80 3.51
C THR A 105 1.31 9.17 4.35
N GLY A 106 0.24 9.69 3.73
CA GLY A 106 -1.00 10.03 4.44
C GLY A 106 -1.79 8.80 4.85
N LEU A 107 -2.45 8.89 6.01
CA LEU A 107 -3.44 7.93 6.44
C LEU A 107 -4.82 8.34 5.90
N ARG A 108 -5.55 7.40 5.32
CA ARG A 108 -6.92 7.61 4.84
C ARG A 108 -7.87 6.72 5.60
N LYS A 109 -8.98 7.31 6.03
CA LYS A 109 -10.12 6.61 6.61
C LYS A 109 -11.06 6.14 5.49
N PHE A 110 -11.52 4.90 5.59
CA PHE A 110 -12.47 4.26 4.71
C PHE A 110 -13.66 3.79 5.54
N SER A 111 -14.85 3.76 4.95
CA SER A 111 -15.97 2.96 5.45
C SER A 111 -15.98 1.62 4.73
N ARG A 112 -16.30 0.54 5.43
CA ARG A 112 -16.41 -0.79 4.82
C ARG A 112 -17.50 -0.81 3.75
N GLY A 113 -18.65 -0.18 4.01
CA GLY A 113 -19.78 -0.14 3.09
C GLY A 113 -19.43 0.42 1.70
N ASP A 114 -18.41 1.28 1.63
CA ASP A 114 -17.94 1.87 0.37
C ASP A 114 -17.06 0.94 -0.47
N VAL A 115 -16.48 -0.11 0.12
CA VAL A 115 -15.43 -0.93 -0.50
C VAL A 115 -15.75 -2.42 -0.57
N THR A 116 -16.84 -2.87 0.05
CA THR A 116 -17.29 -4.25 -0.08
C THR A 116 -18.78 -4.39 0.15
N PHE A 117 -19.40 -5.30 -0.62
CA PHE A 117 -20.80 -5.69 -0.44
C PHE A 117 -21.00 -6.76 0.64
N VAL A 118 -19.91 -7.32 1.20
CA VAL A 118 -20.00 -8.37 2.21
C VAL A 118 -20.31 -7.71 3.57
N PRO A 119 -21.41 -8.07 4.25
CA PRO A 119 -21.73 -7.51 5.57
C PRO A 119 -20.64 -7.79 6.61
N LEU A 120 -20.51 -6.90 7.61
CA LEU A 120 -19.78 -7.23 8.82
C LEU A 120 -20.55 -8.33 9.54
N GLN A 121 -19.87 -9.45 9.83
CA GLN A 121 -20.41 -10.42 10.76
C GLN A 121 -20.45 -9.78 12.15
N PRO A 122 -21.53 -9.96 12.93
CA PRO A 122 -21.55 -9.56 14.32
C PRO A 122 -20.36 -10.19 15.04
N LEU A 123 -19.66 -9.41 15.87
CA LEU A 123 -18.59 -9.94 16.71
C LEU A 123 -19.21 -10.98 17.66
N THR A 124 -18.97 -12.26 17.42
CA THR A 124 -19.33 -13.32 18.36
C THR A 124 -18.27 -13.33 19.47
N VAL A 125 -18.59 -12.73 20.61
CA VAL A 125 -17.77 -12.86 21.82
C VAL A 125 -18.03 -14.26 22.38
N GLY A 126 -17.03 -15.15 22.26
CA GLY A 126 -17.02 -16.49 22.85
C GLY A 126 -16.29 -16.52 24.18
#